data_AF-A0A0B0PGA8-F1
#
_entry.id   AF-A0A0B0PGA8-F1
#
_cell.length_a   1.000
_cell.length_b   1.000
_cell.length_c   1.000
_cell.angle_alpha   90.00
_cell.angle_beta   90.00
_cell.angle_gamma   90.00
#
_symmetry.space_group_name_H-M   'P 1'
#
loop_
_entity.id
_entity.type
_entity.pdbx_description
1 polymer ?
#
loop_
_entity_poly.entity_id
_entity_poly.type
_entity_poly.pdbx_seq_one_letter_code
_entity_poly.pdbx_strand_id
1 'polypeptide(L)'
;MTSEAREIVEKLKDKKAECEAIALSDSSVNLENIDNRIITDFLGPESQAQAEVQRLKDQMAQMQASIGEQIAQLKAEAASLNDDTAAKEAEQNRKYNEL
;
A
#
# COMPACT_ATOMS: atom_id res chain seq x y z
N MET A 1 33.17 -49.36 -48.28
CA MET A 1 32.76 -48.11 -47.61
C MET A 1 33.08 -48.26 -46.14
N THR A 2 33.97 -47.41 -45.65
CA THR A 2 34.73 -47.56 -44.41
C THR A 2 33.93 -47.09 -43.19
N SER A 3 34.05 -47.82 -42.08
CA SER A 3 33.39 -47.59 -40.79
C SER A 3 33.50 -46.15 -40.28
N GLU A 4 34.61 -45.49 -40.57
CA GLU A 4 34.90 -44.09 -40.23
C GLU A 4 33.88 -43.09 -40.83
N ALA A 5 33.47 -43.29 -42.09
CA ALA A 5 32.46 -42.44 -42.72
C ALA A 5 31.08 -42.58 -42.04
N ARG A 6 30.77 -43.76 -41.50
CA ARG A 6 29.53 -44.01 -40.75
C ARG A 6 29.58 -43.34 -39.37
N GLU A 7 30.71 -43.42 -38.67
CA GLU A 7 30.93 -42.77 -37.37
C GLU A 7 30.83 -41.24 -37.46
N ILE A 8 31.37 -40.64 -38.53
CA ILE A 8 31.29 -39.18 -38.76
C ILE A 8 29.84 -38.73 -38.95
N VAL A 9 29.04 -39.49 -39.72
CA VAL A 9 27.62 -39.16 -39.94
C VAL A 9 26.81 -39.24 -38.64
N GLU A 10 27.12 -40.18 -37.77
CA GLU A 10 26.47 -40.33 -36.46
C GLU A 10 26.79 -39.14 -35.55
N LYS A 11 28.07 -38.77 -35.41
CA LYS A 11 28.48 -37.58 -34.64
C LYS A 11 27.88 -36.27 -35.16
N LEU A 12 27.65 -36.15 -36.47
CA LEU A 12 27.01 -34.98 -37.06
C LEU A 12 25.51 -34.91 -36.73
N LYS A 13 24.82 -36.06 -36.64
CA LYS A 13 23.42 -36.11 -36.20
C LYS A 13 23.28 -35.72 -34.73
N ASP A 14 24.19 -36.20 -33.88
CA ASP A 14 24.18 -35.87 -32.45
C ASP A 14 24.37 -34.37 -32.22
N LYS A 15 25.36 -33.75 -32.89
CA LYS A 15 25.58 -32.30 -32.82
C LYS A 15 24.39 -31.48 -33.34
N LYS A 16 23.70 -31.96 -34.38
CA LYS A 16 22.49 -31.30 -34.89
C LYS A 16 21.38 -31.32 -33.85
N ALA A 17 21.17 -32.46 -33.20
CA ALA A 17 20.18 -32.59 -32.13
C ALA A 17 20.52 -31.71 -30.92
N GLU A 18 21.81 -31.59 -30.56
CA GLU A 18 22.27 -30.69 -29.50
C GLU A 18 21.99 -29.22 -29.82
N CYS A 19 22.28 -28.77 -31.05
CA CYS A 19 21.96 -27.41 -31.48
C CYS A 19 20.45 -27.12 -31.50
N GLU A 20 19.62 -28.08 -31.90
CA GLU A 20 18.16 -27.94 -31.88
C GLU A 20 17.61 -27.88 -30.44
N ALA A 21 18.18 -28.68 -29.52
CA ALA A 21 17.81 -28.65 -28.11
C ALA A 21 18.14 -27.31 -27.45
N ILE A 22 19.31 -26.74 -27.75
CA ILE A 22 19.71 -25.41 -27.25
C ILE A 22 18.75 -24.32 -27.77
N ALA A 23 18.42 -24.34 -29.06
CA ALA A 23 17.47 -23.39 -29.65
C ALA A 23 16.06 -23.50 -29.07
N LEU A 24 15.60 -24.73 -28.77
CA LEU A 24 14.32 -24.96 -28.12
C LEU A 24 14.32 -24.43 -26.67
N SER A 25 15.43 -24.62 -25.94
CA SER A 25 15.60 -24.12 -24.57
C SER A 25 15.66 -22.59 -24.52
N ASP A 26 16.41 -21.95 -25.42
CA ASP A 26 16.54 -20.49 -25.47
C ASP A 26 15.22 -19.78 -25.84
N SER A 27 14.37 -20.44 -26.63
CA SER A 27 13.03 -19.94 -26.95
C SER A 27 11.96 -20.36 -25.93
N SER A 28 12.28 -21.24 -24.97
CA SER A 28 11.33 -21.76 -23.97
C SER A 28 10.99 -20.76 -22.86
N VAL A 29 11.61 -19.59 -22.83
CA VAL A 29 11.22 -18.50 -21.93
C VAL A 29 9.89 -17.93 -22.42
N ASN A 30 8.79 -18.56 -21.99
CA ASN A 30 7.43 -18.16 -22.31
C ASN A 30 7.19 -16.72 -21.79
N LEU A 31 6.74 -15.83 -22.69
CA LEU A 31 6.33 -14.46 -22.36
C LEU A 31 5.33 -14.42 -21.19
N GLU A 32 4.40 -15.36 -21.14
CA GLU A 32 3.41 -15.47 -20.06
C GLU A 32 4.06 -15.81 -18.70
N ASN A 33 5.20 -16.50 -18.70
CA ASN A 33 5.97 -16.79 -17.50
C ASN A 33 6.79 -15.56 -17.03
N ILE A 34 7.20 -14.71 -17.98
CA ILE A 34 7.82 -13.40 -17.68
C ILE A 34 6.77 -12.45 -17.09
N ASP A 35 5.59 -12.36 -17.71
CA ASP A 35 4.51 -11.48 -17.27
C ASP A 35 4.02 -11.88 -15.85
N ASN A 36 3.81 -13.17 -15.61
CA ASN A 36 3.44 -13.68 -14.29
C ASN A 36 4.50 -13.39 -13.22
N ARG A 37 5.79 -13.45 -13.59
CA ARG A 37 6.90 -13.11 -12.69
C ARG A 37 6.94 -11.61 -12.39
N ILE A 38 6.73 -10.75 -13.38
CA ILE A 38 6.68 -9.28 -13.17
C ILE A 38 5.51 -8.90 -12.26
N ILE A 39 4.33 -9.49 -12.48
CA ILE A 39 3.15 -9.24 -11.64
C ILE A 39 3.42 -9.66 -10.19
N THR A 40 4.07 -10.81 -9.98
CA THR A 40 4.30 -11.37 -8.63
C THR A 40 5.45 -10.69 -7.90
N ASP A 41 6.60 -10.53 -8.56
CA ASP A 41 7.84 -10.06 -7.91
C ASP A 41 7.89 -8.53 -7.79
N PHE A 42 7.24 -7.81 -8.70
CA PHE A 42 7.35 -6.36 -8.78
C PHE A 42 6.05 -5.64 -8.38
N LEU A 43 4.92 -5.99 -9.01
CA LEU A 43 3.65 -5.27 -8.80
C LEU A 43 2.88 -5.72 -7.56
N GLY A 44 3.02 -6.99 -7.15
CA GLY A 44 2.36 -7.54 -5.97
C GLY A 44 2.72 -6.79 -4.67
N PRO A 45 4.01 -6.69 -4.31
CA PRO A 45 4.43 -5.96 -3.11
C PRO A 45 4.15 -4.47 -3.17
N GLU A 46 4.28 -3.84 -4.35
CA GLU A 46 3.98 -2.42 -4.55
C GLU A 46 2.50 -2.11 -4.29
N SER A 47 1.60 -2.98 -4.75
CA SER A 47 0.16 -2.85 -4.51
C SER A 47 -0.21 -2.98 -3.02
N GLN A 48 0.45 -3.87 -2.29
CA GLN A 48 0.24 -4.06 -0.85
C GLN A 48 0.74 -2.83 -0.06
N ALA A 49 1.95 -2.35 -0.37
CA ALA A 49 2.50 -1.17 0.27
C ALA A 49 1.63 0.07 0.02
N GLN A 50 1.11 0.22 -1.20
CA GLN A 50 0.19 1.31 -1.53
C GLN A 50 -1.14 1.23 -0.75
N ALA A 51 -1.71 0.03 -0.61
CA ALA A 51 -2.92 -0.20 0.17
C ALA A 51 -2.71 0.14 1.67
N GLU A 52 -1.55 -0.23 2.23
CA GLU A 52 -1.21 0.08 3.63
C GLU A 52 -1.00 1.57 3.84
N VAL A 53 -0.33 2.26 2.91
CA VAL A 53 -0.18 3.72 2.93
C VAL A 53 -1.55 4.41 2.89
N GLN A 54 -2.48 3.94 2.05
CA GLN A 54 -3.81 4.51 1.98
C GLN A 54 -4.58 4.30 3.28
N ARG A 55 -4.52 3.09 3.86
CA ARG A 55 -5.14 2.79 5.15
C ARG A 55 -4.63 3.71 6.25
N LEU A 56 -3.32 3.95 6.30
CA LEU A 56 -2.71 4.85 7.30
C LEU A 56 -3.17 6.29 7.10
N LYS A 57 -3.27 6.78 5.86
CA LYS A 57 -3.82 8.11 5.56
C LYS A 57 -5.25 8.27 6.06
N ASP A 58 -6.10 7.27 5.81
CA ASP A 58 -7.49 7.31 6.24
C ASP A 58 -7.59 7.31 7.78
N GLN A 59 -6.75 6.53 8.47
CA GLN A 59 -6.68 6.54 9.94
C GLN A 59 -6.22 7.90 10.49
N MET A 60 -5.22 8.54 9.87
CA MET A 60 -4.79 9.89 10.28
C MET A 60 -5.90 10.93 10.08
N ALA A 61 -6.63 10.86 8.97
CA ALA A 61 -7.74 11.77 8.70
C ALA A 61 -8.86 11.62 9.75
N GLN A 62 -9.19 10.38 10.13
CA GLN A 62 -10.16 10.11 11.20
C GLN A 62 -9.70 10.65 12.55
N MET A 63 -8.43 10.44 12.91
CA MET A 63 -7.86 11.00 14.13
C MET A 63 -7.90 12.53 14.14
N GLN A 64 -7.54 13.17 13.03
CA GLN A 64 -7.59 14.63 12.92
C GLN A 64 -9.02 15.16 13.08
N ALA A 65 -10.01 14.51 12.47
CA ALA A 65 -11.42 14.88 12.64
C ALA A 65 -11.87 14.75 14.11
N SER A 66 -11.54 13.63 14.76
CA SER A 66 -11.90 13.41 16.17
C SER A 66 -11.25 14.43 17.11
N ILE A 67 -10.00 14.81 16.87
CA ILE A 67 -9.32 15.86 17.64
C ILE A 67 -10.01 17.22 17.41
N GLY A 68 -10.35 17.54 16.16
CA GLY A 68 -11.06 18.78 15.83
C GLY A 68 -12.40 18.90 16.56
N GLU A 69 -13.18 17.82 16.61
CA GLU A 69 -14.44 17.75 17.34
C GLU A 69 -14.25 17.94 18.85
N GLN A 70 -13.26 17.26 19.45
CA GLN A 70 -12.97 17.41 20.88
C GLN A 70 -12.57 18.85 21.25
N ILE A 71 -11.76 19.50 20.41
CA ILE A 71 -11.38 20.90 20.61
C ILE A 71 -12.61 21.81 20.53
N ALA A 72 -13.49 21.60 19.55
CA ALA A 72 -14.72 22.38 19.43
C ALA A 72 -15.63 22.21 20.66
N GLN A 73 -15.76 20.97 21.15
CA GLN A 73 -16.55 20.66 22.34
C GLN A 73 -15.99 21.36 23.59
N LEU A 74 -14.69 21.23 23.86
CA LEU A 74 -14.04 21.90 25.00
C LEU A 74 -14.19 23.41 24.93
N LYS A 75 -14.11 24.00 23.73
CA LYS A 75 -14.30 25.44 23.54
C LYS A 75 -15.74 25.89 23.81
N ALA A 76 -16.72 25.09 23.40
CA ALA A 76 -18.12 25.35 23.69
C ALA A 76 -18.43 25.22 25.20
N GLU A 77 -17.88 24.19 25.85
CA GLU A 77 -18.03 23.98 27.29
C GLU A 77 -17.43 25.14 28.08
N ALA A 78 -16.20 25.56 27.75
CA ALA A 78 -15.55 26.70 28.39
C ALA A 78 -16.33 28.01 28.20
N ALA A 79 -16.94 28.22 27.03
CA ALA A 79 -17.80 29.39 26.80
C ALA A 79 -19.05 29.36 27.68
N SER A 80 -19.73 28.21 27.77
CA SER A 80 -20.94 28.07 28.59
C SER A 80 -20.67 28.28 30.09
N LEU A 81 -19.52 27.81 30.60
CA LEU A 81 -19.14 28.02 32.00
C LEU A 81 -18.89 29.50 32.33
N ASN A 82 -18.31 30.25 31.39
CA ASN A 82 -18.08 31.69 31.57
C ASN A 82 -19.40 32.48 31.59
N ASP A 83 -20.37 32.10 30.76
CA ASP A 83 -21.68 32.74 30.73
C ASP A 83 -22.47 32.46 32.03
N ASP A 84 -22.40 31.21 32.54
CA ASP A 84 -23.05 30.81 33.79
C ASP A 84 -22.45 31.53 35.01
N THR A 85 -21.14 31.74 35.03
CA THR A 85 -20.46 32.46 36.12
C THR A 85 -20.78 33.95 36.09
N ALA A 86 -20.80 34.57 34.91
CA ALA A 86 -21.21 35.96 34.73
C ALA A 86 -22.68 36.20 35.13
N ALA A 87 -23.58 35.27 34.80
CA ALA A 87 -24.98 35.35 35.19
C ALA A 87 -25.17 35.29 36.72
N LYS A 88 -24.44 34.39 37.40
CA LYS A 88 -24.48 34.25 38.87
C LYS A 88 -23.93 35.48 39.58
N GLU A 89 -22.83 36.08 39.11
CA GLU A 89 -22.31 37.33 39.69
C GLU A 89 -23.26 38.50 39.49
N ALA A 90 -23.88 38.63 38.32
CA ALA A 90 -24.84 39.68 38.03
C ALA A 90 -26.08 39.60 38.94
N GLU A 91 -26.58 38.40 39.19
CA GLU A 91 -27.71 38.16 40.09
C GLU A 91 -27.35 38.45 41.55
N GLN A 92 -26.18 38.00 42.00
CA GLN A 92 -25.69 38.27 43.37
C GLN A 92 -25.48 39.77 43.62
N ASN A 93 -24.94 40.50 42.65
CA ASN A 93 -24.75 41.95 42.74
C ASN A 93 -26.07 42.72 42.78
N ARG A 94 -27.09 42.29 42.02
CA ARG A 94 -28.45 42.87 42.14
C ARG A 94 -29.01 42.71 43.55
N LYS A 95 -28.88 41.50 44.12
CA LYS A 95 -29.39 41.18 45.45
C LYS A 95 -28.70 41.99 46.58
N TYR A 96 -27.43 42.35 46.41
CA TYR A 96 -26.72 43.22 47.34
C TYR A 96 -27.15 44.68 47.23
N ASN A 97 -27.45 45.17 46.03
CA ASN A 97 -27.88 46.55 45.79
C ASN A 97 -29.36 46.82 46.17
N GLU A 98 -30.14 45.77 46.40
CA GLU A 98 -31.54 45.85 46.87
C GLU A 98 -31.67 45.82 48.41
N LEU A 99 -30.56 45.68 49.14
CA LEU A 99 -30.48 45.73 50.62
C LEU A 99 -30.17 47.15 51.12
#